data_AF-A0A822FRA1-F1
#
_entry.id   AF-A0A822FRA1-F1
#
_cell.length_a   1.000
_cell.length_b   1.000
_cell.length_c   1.000
_cell.angle_alpha   90.00
_cell.angle_beta   90.00
_cell.angle_gamma   90.00
#
_symmetry.space_group_name_H-M   'P 1'
#
loop_
_entity.id
_entity.type
_entity.pdbx_description
1 polymer ?
#
loop_
_entity_poly.entity_id
_entity_poly.type
_entity_poly.pdbx_seq_one_letter_code
_entity_poly.pdbx_strand_id
1 'polypeptide(L)'
;PHEFLTKSTLVDANGYVDVHKETLQHKKFPNIFAIGDCTNLPTSKTAAAVAGFNGILVNNLSNLMFGTSDSVPKYDGYTSCPLLTGYDKCILAEFDFDGQPLETLPIDQGKERRISYILKKDIMPAMYW
;
A
#
# COMPACT_ATOMS: atom_id res chain seq x y z
N PRO A 1 7.23 2.35 -15.01
CA PRO A 1 6.24 1.29 -15.27
C PRO A 1 6.76 0.30 -16.31
N HIS A 2 6.31 -0.97 -16.31
CA HIS A 2 6.74 -1.95 -17.32
C HIS A 2 6.19 -1.61 -18.71
N GLU A 3 6.97 -1.90 -19.75
CA GLU A 3 6.65 -1.54 -21.13
C GLU A 3 5.28 -2.06 -21.59
N PHE A 4 4.92 -3.31 -21.24
CA PHE A 4 3.64 -3.90 -21.62
C PHE A 4 2.43 -3.15 -21.02
N LEU A 5 2.58 -2.57 -19.83
CA LEU A 5 1.55 -1.72 -19.23
C LEU A 5 1.44 -0.40 -19.96
N THR A 6 2.58 0.25 -20.25
CA THR A 6 2.60 1.55 -20.93
C THR A 6 2.01 1.52 -22.34
N LYS A 7 2.01 0.36 -22.99
CA LYS A 7 1.39 0.13 -24.31
C LYS A 7 -0.09 -0.28 -24.23
N SER A 8 -0.63 -0.46 -23.03
CA SER A 8 -2.03 -0.88 -22.81
C SER A 8 -2.97 0.33 -22.66
N THR A 9 -4.27 0.07 -22.72
CA THR A 9 -5.31 1.08 -22.43
C THR A 9 -5.63 1.21 -20.94
N LEU A 10 -4.90 0.49 -20.08
CA LEU A 10 -5.14 0.40 -18.63
C LEU A 10 -4.42 1.49 -17.82
N VAL A 11 -3.61 2.32 -18.48
CA VAL A 11 -2.72 3.24 -17.79
C VAL A 11 -3.17 4.69 -17.90
N ASP A 12 -2.73 5.50 -16.94
CA ASP A 12 -2.82 6.95 -16.99
C ASP A 12 -1.73 7.56 -17.88
N ALA A 13 -1.68 8.90 -17.94
CA ALA A 13 -0.72 9.64 -18.74
C ALA A 13 0.76 9.37 -18.35
N ASN A 14 1.01 8.88 -17.13
CA ASN A 14 2.34 8.57 -16.63
C ASN A 14 2.69 7.07 -16.79
N GLY A 15 1.79 6.27 -17.38
CA GLY A 15 2.01 4.85 -17.65
C GLY A 15 1.74 3.93 -16.47
N TYR A 16 1.10 4.41 -15.39
CA TYR A 16 0.68 3.59 -14.24
C TYR A 16 -0.78 3.18 -14.39
N VAL A 17 -1.16 2.01 -13.87
CA VAL A 17 -2.54 1.53 -13.98
C VAL A 17 -3.51 2.50 -13.30
N ASP A 18 -4.53 2.94 -14.04
CA ASP A 18 -5.42 4.03 -13.63
C ASP A 18 -6.56 3.54 -12.74
N VAL A 19 -6.34 3.56 -11.42
CA VAL A 19 -7.26 3.00 -10.43
C VAL A 19 -7.87 4.06 -9.52
N HIS A 20 -9.04 3.77 -8.98
CA HIS A 20 -9.65 4.59 -7.94
C HIS A 20 -8.86 4.43 -6.63
N LYS A 21 -8.48 5.57 -6.02
CA LYS A 21 -7.55 5.57 -4.88
C LYS A 21 -8.02 4.79 -3.65
N GLU A 22 -9.34 4.70 -3.45
CA GLU A 22 -9.92 4.06 -2.28
C GLU A 22 -10.26 2.58 -2.51
N THR A 23 -10.52 2.17 -3.75
CA THR A 23 -11.09 0.83 -4.04
C THR A 23 -10.19 -0.03 -4.91
N LEU A 24 -9.22 0.60 -5.59
CA LEU A 24 -8.27 0.02 -6.54
C LEU A 24 -8.88 -0.66 -7.77
N GLN A 25 -10.18 -0.44 -7.97
CA GLN A 25 -10.85 -0.73 -9.21
C GLN A 25 -10.38 0.25 -10.28
N HIS A 26 -10.15 -0.25 -11.49
CA HIS A 26 -9.78 0.57 -12.63
C HIS A 26 -10.89 1.55 -12.98
N LYS A 27 -10.57 2.81 -13.24
CA LYS A 27 -11.57 3.89 -13.42
C LYS A 27 -12.47 3.69 -14.64
N LYS A 28 -11.99 2.99 -15.67
CA LYS A 28 -12.75 2.74 -16.92
C LYS A 28 -13.26 1.32 -17.07
N PHE A 29 -12.67 0.35 -16.37
CA PHE A 29 -12.92 -1.08 -16.60
C PHE A 29 -13.33 -1.72 -15.27
N PRO A 30 -14.63 -1.93 -15.04
CA PRO A 30 -15.13 -2.31 -13.72
C PRO A 30 -14.69 -3.71 -13.26
N ASN A 31 -14.22 -4.55 -14.18
CA ASN A 31 -13.70 -5.89 -13.90
C ASN A 31 -12.16 -5.95 -13.77
N ILE A 32 -11.48 -4.80 -13.76
CA ILE A 32 -10.03 -4.72 -13.64
C ILE A 32 -9.67 -4.06 -12.31
N PHE A 33 -8.70 -4.65 -11.62
CA PHE A 33 -8.11 -4.13 -10.40
C PHE A 33 -6.59 -4.24 -10.51
N ALA A 34 -5.87 -3.39 -9.79
CA ALA A 34 -4.41 -3.44 -9.72
C ALA A 34 -3.92 -3.08 -8.33
N ILE A 35 -2.74 -3.59 -7.97
CA ILE A 35 -2.15 -3.46 -6.62
C ILE A 35 -0.65 -3.13 -6.71
N GLY A 36 -0.17 -2.33 -5.75
CA GLY A 36 1.26 -2.07 -5.58
C GLY A 36 1.83 -1.08 -6.59
N ASP A 37 3.11 -1.26 -6.90
CA ASP A 37 3.94 -0.27 -7.59
C ASP A 37 3.46 0.08 -9.00
N CYS A 38 2.71 -0.82 -9.65
CA CYS A 38 2.17 -0.59 -10.99
C CYS A 38 1.02 0.42 -11.02
N THR A 39 0.38 0.69 -9.88
CA THR A 39 -0.80 1.58 -9.77
C THR A 39 -0.41 3.06 -9.74
N ASN A 40 -1.37 3.92 -10.02
CA ASN A 40 -1.22 5.38 -9.83
C ASN A 40 -1.70 5.86 -8.45
N LEU A 41 -1.70 4.98 -7.43
CA LEU A 41 -2.04 5.39 -6.07
C LEU A 41 -1.09 6.51 -5.58
N PRO A 42 -1.64 7.61 -5.02
CA PRO A 42 -0.86 8.74 -4.55
C PRO A 42 -0.27 8.49 -3.15
N THR A 43 0.38 7.35 -2.94
CA THR A 43 1.08 6.99 -1.70
C THR A 43 2.47 6.41 -2.01
N SER A 44 3.30 6.23 -0.99
CA SER A 44 4.62 5.61 -1.17
C SER A 44 4.50 4.14 -1.58
N LYS A 45 5.23 3.78 -2.63
CA LYS A 45 5.28 2.44 -3.24
C LYS A 45 6.14 1.49 -2.41
N THR A 46 5.52 0.83 -1.43
CA THR A 46 6.18 -0.05 -0.46
C THR A 46 5.43 -1.37 -0.32
N ALA A 47 6.11 -2.42 0.16
CA ALA A 47 5.45 -3.68 0.50
C ALA A 47 4.41 -3.52 1.63
N ALA A 48 4.62 -2.56 2.53
CA ALA A 48 3.64 -2.24 3.58
C ALA A 48 2.35 -1.64 2.99
N ALA A 49 2.45 -0.79 1.95
CA ALA A 49 1.26 -0.31 1.23
C ALA A 49 0.51 -1.45 0.53
N VAL A 50 1.25 -2.40 -0.08
CA VAL A 50 0.65 -3.61 -0.66
C VAL A 50 -0.11 -4.40 0.41
N ALA A 51 0.50 -4.62 1.58
CA ALA A 51 -0.14 -5.34 2.68
C ALA A 51 -1.39 -4.61 3.22
N GLY A 52 -1.30 -3.29 3.46
CA GLY A 52 -2.41 -2.49 3.98
C GLY A 52 -3.63 -2.47 3.06
N PHE A 53 -3.41 -2.46 1.75
CA PHE A 53 -4.49 -2.48 0.78
C PHE A 53 -4.97 -3.91 0.40
N ASN A 54 -4.19 -4.96 0.62
CA ASN A 54 -4.55 -6.33 0.20
C ASN A 54 -5.95 -6.77 0.68
N GLY A 55 -6.30 -6.46 1.94
CA GLY A 55 -7.63 -6.75 2.48
C GLY A 55 -8.77 -6.02 1.75
N ILE A 56 -8.53 -4.79 1.32
CA ILE A 56 -9.51 -3.96 0.60
C ILE A 56 -9.71 -4.51 -0.82
N LEU A 57 -8.62 -4.94 -1.49
CA LEU A 57 -8.71 -5.60 -2.80
C LEU A 57 -9.62 -6.83 -2.75
N VAL A 58 -9.35 -7.71 -1.79
CA VAL A 58 -10.03 -9.00 -1.64
C VAL A 58 -11.51 -8.78 -1.39
N ASN A 59 -11.86 -7.83 -0.54
CA ASN A 59 -13.26 -7.46 -0.32
C ASN A 59 -13.93 -6.90 -1.59
N ASN A 60 -13.29 -5.95 -2.29
CA ASN A 60 -13.88 -5.33 -3.48
C ASN A 60 -14.03 -6.32 -4.65
N LEU A 61 -13.07 -7.23 -4.83
CA LEU A 61 -13.18 -8.34 -5.78
C LEU A 61 -14.31 -9.29 -5.40
N SER A 62 -14.42 -9.67 -4.12
CA SER A 62 -15.48 -10.56 -3.65
C SER A 62 -16.86 -9.92 -3.85
N ASN A 63 -16.98 -8.62 -3.58
CA ASN A 63 -18.20 -7.86 -3.84
C ASN A 63 -18.56 -7.83 -5.32
N LEU A 64 -17.59 -7.67 -6.21
CA LEU A 64 -17.84 -7.74 -7.66
C LEU A 64 -18.31 -9.13 -8.09
N MET A 65 -17.71 -10.20 -7.54
CA MET A 65 -18.00 -11.58 -7.95
C MET A 65 -19.33 -12.10 -7.41
N PHE A 66 -19.68 -11.76 -6.17
CA PHE A 66 -20.75 -12.42 -5.43
C PHE A 66 -21.85 -11.46 -4.96
N GLY A 67 -21.69 -10.14 -5.13
CA GLY A 67 -22.66 -9.15 -4.64
C GLY A 67 -22.78 -9.14 -3.11
N THR A 68 -21.71 -9.48 -2.40
CA THR A 68 -21.75 -9.91 -0.99
C THR A 68 -21.77 -8.80 0.08
N SER A 69 -21.75 -7.51 -0.26
CA SER A 69 -21.65 -6.49 0.79
C SER A 69 -22.43 -5.21 0.53
N ASP A 70 -23.04 -4.70 1.60
CA ASP A 70 -23.72 -3.41 1.69
C ASP A 70 -22.73 -2.22 1.77
N SER A 71 -21.42 -2.49 1.90
CA SER A 71 -20.39 -1.43 1.97
C SER A 71 -19.11 -1.76 1.21
N VAL A 72 -18.54 -0.75 0.57
CA VAL A 72 -17.26 -0.83 -0.14
C VAL A 72 -16.16 -0.29 0.80
N PRO A 73 -15.26 -1.15 1.33
CA PRO A 73 -14.15 -0.67 2.14
C PRO A 73 -13.25 0.27 1.33
N LYS A 74 -12.71 1.27 2.02
CA LYS A 74 -11.90 2.34 1.43
C LYS A 74 -10.48 2.31 1.97
N TYR A 75 -9.52 2.42 1.07
CA TYR A 75 -8.11 2.57 1.41
C TYR A 75 -7.82 4.00 1.81
N ASP A 76 -7.11 4.15 2.92
CA ASP A 76 -6.70 5.40 3.54
C ASP A 76 -5.33 5.90 3.04
N GLY A 77 -4.61 5.08 2.28
CA GLY A 77 -3.27 5.41 1.79
C GLY A 77 -2.14 4.90 2.67
N TYR A 78 -2.45 4.08 3.70
CA TYR A 78 -1.46 3.53 4.63
C TYR A 78 -0.23 2.96 3.91
N THR A 79 0.94 3.44 4.30
CA THR A 79 2.23 2.93 3.86
C THR A 79 3.23 3.03 5.00
N SER A 80 4.27 2.22 4.95
CA SER A 80 5.35 2.23 5.94
C SER A 80 6.72 2.24 5.28
N CYS A 81 7.62 3.05 5.82
CA CYS A 81 9.02 3.14 5.42
C CYS A 81 9.92 3.00 6.65
N PRO A 82 10.46 1.80 6.91
CA PRO A 82 11.49 1.60 7.93
C PRO A 82 12.82 2.24 7.49
N LEU A 83 13.11 3.44 7.98
CA LEU A 83 14.31 4.22 7.67
C LEU A 83 15.46 3.76 8.58
N LEU A 84 16.37 2.96 8.03
CA LEU A 84 17.59 2.57 8.75
C LEU A 84 18.52 3.77 8.90
N THR A 85 18.74 4.22 10.14
CA THR A 85 19.63 5.35 10.46
C THR A 85 20.96 4.91 11.05
N GLY A 86 21.10 3.62 11.38
CA GLY A 86 22.33 3.02 11.85
C GLY A 86 22.29 1.49 11.82
N TYR A 87 23.39 0.86 12.22
CA TYR A 87 23.49 -0.60 12.24
C TYR A 87 22.59 -1.27 13.28
N ASP A 88 22.00 -0.52 14.21
CA ASP A 88 21.09 -0.99 15.25
C ASP A 88 19.91 -0.02 15.48
N LYS A 89 19.67 0.91 14.55
CA LYS A 89 18.68 1.99 14.68
C LYS A 89 17.81 2.11 13.44
N CYS A 90 16.52 2.35 13.67
CA CYS A 90 15.54 2.60 12.63
C CYS A 90 14.52 3.64 13.11
N ILE A 91 14.15 4.57 12.25
CA ILE A 91 12.92 5.36 12.37
C ILE A 91 11.84 4.61 11.59
N LEU A 92 10.69 4.34 12.19
CA LEU A 92 9.59 3.63 11.52
C LEU A 92 8.54 4.64 11.09
N ALA A 93 8.69 5.17 9.88
CA ALA A 93 7.73 6.13 9.34
C ALA A 93 6.50 5.39 8.82
N GLU A 94 5.31 5.73 9.31
CA GLU A 94 4.02 5.20 8.85
C GLU A 94 3.08 6.38 8.62
N PHE A 95 2.36 6.39 7.50
CA PHE A 95 1.53 7.54 7.12
C PHE A 95 0.45 7.18 6.09
N ASP A 96 -0.53 8.08 5.95
CA ASP A 96 -1.69 7.98 5.06
C ASP A 96 -1.52 8.81 3.76
N PHE A 97 -2.59 8.94 2.97
CA PHE A 97 -2.60 9.77 1.75
C PHE A 97 -2.30 11.25 2.00
N ASP A 98 -2.62 11.78 3.17
CA ASP A 98 -2.42 13.18 3.53
C ASP A 98 -1.02 13.41 4.14
N GLY A 99 -0.19 12.36 4.18
CA GLY A 99 1.14 12.38 4.76
C GLY A 99 1.13 12.56 6.27
N GLN A 100 -0.01 12.31 6.93
CA GLN A 100 -0.10 12.38 8.38
C GLN A 100 0.44 11.09 9.00
N PRO A 101 1.16 11.17 10.13
CA PRO A 101 1.63 9.98 10.84
C PRO A 101 0.46 9.07 11.24
N LEU A 102 0.57 7.79 10.88
CA LEU A 102 -0.37 6.72 11.22
C LEU A 102 0.41 5.58 11.89
N GLU A 103 0.99 5.89 13.05
CA GLU A 103 1.91 4.99 13.77
C GLU A 103 1.15 3.81 14.41
N THR A 104 1.68 2.60 14.21
CA THR A 104 1.09 1.35 14.71
C THR A 104 1.40 1.13 16.19
N LEU A 105 2.61 1.47 16.63
CA LEU A 105 3.04 1.24 18.01
C LEU A 105 2.69 2.44 18.90
N PRO A 106 2.36 2.24 20.20
CA PRO A 106 2.05 3.32 21.13
C PRO A 106 3.33 4.02 21.65
N ILE A 107 4.28 4.31 20.76
CA ILE A 107 5.54 5.00 21.02
C ILE A 107 5.83 5.95 19.84
N ASP A 108 6.46 7.09 20.10
CA ASP A 108 6.94 8.01 19.05
C ASP A 108 7.95 7.30 18.14
N GLN A 109 7.50 6.95 16.93
CA GLN A 109 8.27 6.23 15.91
C GLN A 109 9.10 7.15 15.00
N GLY A 110 8.89 8.47 15.09
CA GLY A 110 9.72 9.49 14.47
C GLY A 110 11.14 9.60 15.07
N LYS A 111 11.39 8.93 16.20
CA LYS A 111 12.72 8.82 16.82
C LYS A 111 13.44 7.55 16.39
N GLU A 112 14.77 7.59 16.47
CA GLU A 112 15.59 6.40 16.27
C GLU A 112 15.28 5.35 17.35
N ARG A 113 14.83 4.16 16.94
CA ARG A 113 14.50 3.06 17.84
C ARG A 113 15.20 1.76 17.44
N ARG A 114 15.76 1.07 18.43
CA ARG A 114 16.28 -0.29 18.26
C ARG A 114 15.17 -1.33 18.07
N ILE A 115 14.00 -1.12 18.68
CA ILE A 115 12.85 -2.03 18.49
C ILE A 115 12.36 -2.01 17.05
N SER A 116 12.27 -0.83 16.42
CA SER A 116 11.93 -0.69 15.01
C SER A 116 12.97 -1.35 14.10
N TYR A 117 14.25 -1.29 14.47
CA TYR A 117 15.31 -2.00 13.75
C TYR A 117 15.13 -3.52 13.81
N ILE A 118 14.88 -4.09 15.00
CA ILE A 118 14.65 -5.54 15.18
C ILE A 118 13.40 -5.97 14.41
N LEU A 119 12.32 -5.19 14.50
CA LEU A 119 11.09 -5.42 13.74
C LEU A 119 11.39 -5.51 12.23
N LYS A 120 12.08 -4.50 11.68
CA LYS A 120 12.46 -4.47 10.26
C LYS A 120 13.36 -5.63 9.86
N LYS A 121 14.40 -5.90 10.65
CA LYS A 121 15.47 -6.82 10.28
C LYS A 121 15.08 -8.29 10.46
N ASP A 122 14.47 -8.62 11.59
CA ASP A 122 14.32 -10.00 12.02
C ASP A 122 12.86 -10.47 11.90
N ILE A 123 11.89 -9.59 12.18
CA ILE A 123 10.45 -9.96 12.21
C ILE A 123 9.80 -9.82 10.83
N MET A 124 9.95 -8.68 10.15
CA MET A 124 9.30 -8.41 8.86
C MET A 124 9.66 -9.45 7.78
N PRO A 125 10.92 -9.93 7.64
CA PRO A 125 11.21 -10.99 6.68
C PRO A 125 10.51 -12.31 6.99
N ALA A 126 10.38 -12.67 8.28
CA ALA A 126 9.67 -13.87 8.69
C ALA A 126 8.16 -13.75 8.51
N MET A 127 7.58 -12.55 8.68
CA MET A 127 6.17 -12.28 8.40
C MET A 127 5.83 -12.26 6.91
N TYR A 128 6.79 -11.90 6.07
CA TYR A 128 6.58 -11.76 4.62
C TYR A 128 6.46 -13.12 3.91
N TRP A 129 7.18 -14.14 4.38
CA TRP A 129 7.22 -15.49 3.79
C TRP A 129 6.26 -16.45 4.47
#